data_AF-A0A2E5ESS6-F1
#
_entry.id   AF-A0A2E5ESS6-F1
#
_cell.length_a   1.000
_cell.length_b   1.000
_cell.length_c   1.000
_cell.angle_alpha   90.00
_cell.angle_beta   90.00
_cell.angle_gamma   90.00
#
_symmetry.space_group_name_H-M   'P 1'
#
loop_
_entity.id
_entity.type
_entity.pdbx_description
1 polymer ?
#
loop_
_entity_poly.entity_id
_entity_poly.type
_entity_poly.pdbx_seq_one_letter_code
_entity_poly.pdbx_strand_id
1 'polypeptide(L)'
;MEVVDLWVTDSPPQFLFGKANAIGNSPAHLQRLIVGSDLQFGYAAWRRQFLDDRVREVPADAPPEHLLQVIWQHQRLVPEKLKLSDGQCVQILHPGFCSLEGGPDFRNAVIRIGKSEAIRGDIEIDVETSGWRTHGHDRNPSFCNTILRVVWQKQRTSEDVVLPMKPALDSSLSSLAKWAIAQPLGDLPAKLRGACCAPLTGAGADKLAMVLNDAAHVRLEAKGDAFKLRATQAGWDQALWEGLFVALGYKHNQWPMRRIAEQLPELPVRSRSPLRWQAMLLGLSGLLPAELPSEDRKSKYLRELWQIWWRVRDAHQERILPGTVWRLSGVRPVNRPERRLGLAAEWLARGKLIEHIEDWISTIHGSPRKAAQALEASLADRGDSFWRSHFTFNSRELSKPGPLLGASRTTDLAINVLLPWLWARARSGRNRGLMKRIEQHYFNWPKAADNSVLKLARQRLFGSGSLKPFKTAASQQGLLQIVRDFCVHTDSLCTDCPFPDYVRAVQ
;
A
#
# COMPACT_ATOMS: atom_id res chain seq x y z
N MET A 1 -45.02 23.54 -4.04
CA MET A 1 -44.59 23.14 -2.68
C MET A 1 -43.08 23.34 -2.65
N GLU A 2 -42.66 24.60 -2.71
CA GLU A 2 -42.21 25.41 -1.54
C GLU A 2 -40.91 24.81 -0.97
N VAL A 3 -39.73 25.18 -1.48
CA VAL A 3 -38.97 26.44 -1.28
C VAL A 3 -38.77 26.77 0.20
N VAL A 4 -37.56 26.51 0.71
CA VAL A 4 -36.86 27.41 1.65
C VAL A 4 -35.36 27.40 1.31
N ASP A 5 -34.90 28.58 0.89
CA ASP A 5 -33.51 28.99 0.64
C ASP A 5 -32.84 29.57 1.91
N LEU A 6 -31.54 29.88 1.77
CA LEU A 6 -30.66 30.77 2.57
C LEU A 6 -29.88 30.06 3.70
N TRP A 7 -28.55 30.07 3.78
CA TRP A 7 -27.62 31.19 3.57
C TRP A 7 -26.26 30.80 2.94
N VAL A 8 -25.73 31.75 2.18
CA VAL A 8 -24.36 31.87 1.65
C VAL A 8 -23.52 32.70 2.64
N THR A 9 -22.20 32.56 2.53
CA THR A 9 -21.05 33.29 3.15
C THR A 9 -20.52 32.77 4.48
N ASP A 10 -19.34 32.13 4.45
CA ASP A 10 -18.17 32.71 5.11
C ASP A 10 -16.83 32.14 4.62
N SER A 11 -15.84 33.01 4.63
CA SER A 11 -14.53 32.91 3.99
C SER A 11 -13.61 31.84 4.59
N PRO A 12 -12.61 31.32 3.83
CA PRO A 12 -11.58 30.44 4.39
C PRO A 12 -10.72 31.19 5.42
N PRO A 13 -10.29 30.55 6.52
CA PRO A 13 -9.44 31.19 7.53
C PRO A 13 -8.11 31.62 6.91
N GLN A 14 -7.88 32.94 6.94
CA GLN A 14 -6.59 33.56 6.70
C GLN A 14 -5.64 33.13 7.84
N PHE A 15 -4.58 32.40 7.49
CA PHE A 15 -3.46 32.19 8.41
C PHE A 15 -2.71 33.51 8.60
N LEU A 16 -3.03 34.21 9.70
CA LEU A 16 -2.24 35.32 10.21
C LEU A 16 -0.89 34.77 10.71
N PHE A 17 0.19 35.11 10.02
CA PHE A 17 1.55 34.99 10.54
C PHE A 17 1.69 35.91 11.77
N GLY A 18 1.51 35.33 12.96
CA GLY A 18 1.83 35.95 14.23
C GLY A 18 3.34 36.14 14.38
N LYS A 19 3.73 37.40 14.63
CA LYS A 19 5.08 37.89 14.88
C LYS A 19 5.81 37.01 15.91
N ALA A 20 6.97 36.49 15.52
CA ALA A 20 7.94 35.92 16.45
C ALA A 20 8.48 37.05 17.35
N ASN A 21 8.19 36.98 18.65
CA ASN A 21 8.87 37.78 19.65
C ASN A 21 10.32 37.32 19.74
N ALA A 22 11.23 38.20 19.32
CA ALA A 22 12.65 38.06 19.49
C ALA A 22 13.01 38.09 20.99
N ILE A 23 13.40 36.95 21.54
CA ILE A 23 14.29 36.92 22.70
C ILE A 23 15.69 36.73 22.13
N GLY A 24 16.41 37.84 22.03
CA GLY A 24 17.75 37.90 21.48
C GLY A 24 18.73 37.08 22.31
N ASN A 25 19.36 36.09 21.69
CA ASN A 25 20.66 35.62 22.09
C ASN A 25 21.62 35.90 20.93
N SER A 26 22.41 36.96 21.11
CA SER A 26 23.46 37.40 20.19
C SER A 26 24.53 36.29 20.00
N PRO A 27 25.09 36.11 18.79
CA PRO A 27 26.16 35.15 18.51
C PRO A 27 27.45 35.36 19.34
N ALA A 28 27.57 36.49 20.05
CA ALA A 28 28.76 36.85 20.82
C ALA A 28 28.96 36.06 22.13
N HIS A 29 27.95 35.31 22.61
CA HIS A 29 28.09 34.49 23.83
C HIS A 29 28.68 33.10 23.58
N LEU A 30 28.71 32.62 22.32
CA LEU A 30 29.29 31.33 21.95
C LEU A 30 30.82 31.37 21.79
N GLN A 31 31.43 32.55 21.74
CA GLN A 31 32.88 32.71 21.53
C GLN A 31 33.71 32.90 22.80
N ARG A 32 33.12 32.98 24.00
CA ARG A 32 33.87 33.22 25.26
C ARG A 32 34.08 31.99 26.15
N LEU A 33 33.76 30.78 25.70
CA LEU A 33 33.99 29.54 26.44
C LEU A 33 35.09 28.64 25.84
N ILE A 34 35.88 29.15 24.90
CA ILE A 34 37.00 28.41 24.28
C ILE A 34 38.33 29.11 24.60
N VAL A 35 38.59 29.43 25.87
CA VAL A 35 39.96 29.65 26.37
C VAL A 35 39.97 29.26 27.86
N GLY A 36 40.48 28.08 28.18
CA GLY A 36 40.75 27.67 29.56
C GLY A 36 40.40 26.22 29.87
N SER A 37 41.46 25.40 29.95
CA SER A 37 41.59 24.11 30.67
C SER A 37 40.57 22.99 30.43
N ASP A 38 41.08 21.86 29.95
CA ASP A 38 40.54 20.50 30.09
C ASP A 38 39.03 20.33 29.95
N LEU A 39 38.55 20.30 28.70
CA LEU A 39 37.16 19.99 28.42
C LEU A 39 37.04 18.87 27.39
N GLN A 40 36.81 17.66 27.91
CA GLN A 40 36.17 16.55 27.23
C GLN A 40 34.71 16.89 26.84
N PHE A 41 34.46 18.00 26.16
CA PHE A 41 33.12 18.32 25.62
C PHE A 41 32.91 17.66 24.27
N GLY A 42 32.92 16.33 24.27
CA GLY A 42 32.35 15.56 23.17
C GLY A 42 30.83 15.68 23.13
N TYR A 43 30.22 15.34 21.99
CA TYR A 43 28.76 15.31 21.81
C TYR A 43 28.04 14.58 22.95
N ALA A 44 28.64 13.53 23.54
CA ALA A 44 28.06 12.80 24.68
C ALA A 44 27.98 13.60 25.99
N ALA A 45 28.93 14.50 26.25
CA ALA A 45 28.93 15.39 27.42
C ALA A 45 27.99 16.57 27.18
N TRP A 46 28.04 17.17 25.98
CA TRP A 46 27.09 18.19 25.54
C TRP A 46 25.64 17.67 25.56
N ARG A 47 25.39 16.46 25.04
CA ARG A 47 24.09 15.80 25.04
C ARG A 47 23.61 15.53 26.47
N ARG A 48 24.45 15.01 27.36
CA ARG A 48 24.07 14.80 28.78
C ARG A 48 23.72 16.11 29.48
N GLN A 49 24.52 17.15 29.27
CA GLN A 49 24.35 18.44 29.95
C GLN A 49 23.21 19.29 29.39
N PHE A 50 22.90 19.19 28.08
CA PHE A 50 21.87 20.01 27.43
C PHE A 50 20.54 19.28 27.17
N LEU A 51 20.50 17.94 27.14
CA LEU A 51 19.24 17.20 27.02
C LEU A 51 18.67 16.76 28.37
N ASP A 52 19.42 16.68 29.47
CA ASP A 52 18.74 16.46 30.78
C ASP A 52 17.84 17.66 31.14
N ASP A 53 18.26 18.90 30.82
CA ASP A 53 17.45 20.10 31.12
C ASP A 53 16.43 20.48 30.03
N ARG A 54 16.61 20.01 28.78
CA ARG A 54 15.65 20.24 27.66
C ARG A 54 14.76 19.05 27.34
N VAL A 55 15.08 17.87 27.86
CA VAL A 55 14.09 16.83 28.19
C VAL A 55 13.58 17.15 29.61
N ARG A 56 13.11 18.39 29.80
CA ARG A 56 11.82 18.48 30.49
C ARG A 56 10.93 17.55 29.70
N GLU A 57 10.55 16.43 30.32
CA GLU A 57 9.28 15.78 30.04
C GLU A 57 8.33 16.95 29.83
N VAL A 58 7.92 17.21 28.58
CA VAL A 58 6.68 17.94 28.41
C VAL A 58 5.72 17.03 29.17
N PRO A 59 5.15 17.46 30.31
CA PRO A 59 4.06 16.72 30.89
C PRO A 59 2.88 17.03 29.98
N ALA A 60 2.91 16.48 28.76
CA ALA A 60 1.66 16.15 28.13
C ALA A 60 1.15 15.01 29.00
N ASP A 61 0.00 15.22 29.64
CA ASP A 61 -0.67 14.20 30.48
C ASP A 61 -0.88 12.86 29.75
N ALA A 62 -0.65 12.83 28.43
CA ALA A 62 -0.70 11.67 27.57
C ALA A 62 0.54 11.49 26.65
N PRO A 63 1.02 10.25 26.46
CA PRO A 63 2.08 9.93 25.51
C PRO A 63 1.60 10.05 24.05
N PRO A 64 2.53 10.14 23.09
CA PRO A 64 2.18 10.06 21.68
C PRO A 64 1.59 8.69 21.31
N GLU A 65 0.63 8.69 20.40
CA GLU A 65 -0.10 7.49 19.93
C GLU A 65 0.84 6.36 19.48
N HIS A 66 1.93 6.70 18.76
CA HIS A 66 2.92 5.72 18.33
C HIS A 66 3.50 4.90 19.49
N LEU A 67 3.67 5.49 20.67
CA LEU A 67 4.18 4.78 21.85
C LEU A 67 3.14 3.80 22.38
N LEU A 68 1.85 4.19 22.38
CA LEU A 68 0.74 3.32 22.75
C LEU A 68 0.66 2.10 21.81
N GLN A 69 0.82 2.34 20.51
CA GLN A 69 0.88 1.27 19.51
C GLN A 69 2.04 0.31 19.76
N VAL A 70 3.24 0.79 20.10
CA VAL A 70 4.39 -0.07 20.41
C VAL A 70 4.13 -0.89 21.68
N ILE A 71 3.60 -0.25 22.74
CA ILE A 71 3.22 -0.92 23.99
C ILE A 71 2.19 -2.02 23.71
N TRP A 72 1.18 -1.73 22.90
CA TRP A 72 0.16 -2.69 22.48
C TRP A 72 0.77 -3.84 21.68
N GLN A 73 1.52 -3.57 20.61
CA GLN A 73 2.08 -4.63 19.77
C GLN A 73 2.91 -5.65 20.56
N HIS A 74 3.72 -5.17 21.50
CA HIS A 74 4.58 -6.01 22.32
C HIS A 74 3.93 -6.49 23.61
N GLN A 75 2.66 -6.12 23.84
CA GLN A 75 1.89 -6.53 25.01
C GLN A 75 2.61 -6.19 26.32
N ARG A 76 3.14 -4.97 26.43
CA ARG A 76 3.79 -4.44 27.64
C ARG A 76 2.77 -4.01 28.69
N LEU A 77 1.84 -4.92 28.98
CA LEU A 77 0.63 -4.71 29.76
C LEU A 77 0.47 -5.86 30.77
N VAL A 78 -0.08 -5.55 31.94
CA VAL A 78 -0.45 -6.50 32.99
C VAL A 78 -1.83 -7.09 32.66
N PRO A 79 -1.94 -8.37 32.26
CA PRO A 79 -3.20 -8.95 31.78
C PRO A 79 -4.36 -8.81 32.76
N GLU A 80 -4.11 -8.93 34.06
CA GLU A 80 -5.13 -8.87 35.11
C GLU A 80 -5.76 -7.49 35.28
N LYS A 81 -5.09 -6.44 34.76
CA LYS A 81 -5.55 -5.05 34.82
C LYS A 81 -6.29 -4.60 33.57
N LEU A 82 -6.36 -5.44 32.54
CA LEU A 82 -7.07 -5.13 31.29
C LEU A 82 -8.58 -5.21 31.53
N LYS A 83 -9.21 -4.06 31.76
CA LYS A 83 -10.65 -3.92 31.96
C LYS A 83 -11.20 -2.80 31.09
N LEU A 84 -12.32 -3.06 30.43
CA LEU A 84 -13.12 -2.04 29.79
C LEU A 84 -13.62 -1.03 30.82
N SER A 85 -14.02 0.15 30.35
CA SER A 85 -14.54 1.21 31.20
C SER A 85 -15.86 0.88 31.90
N ASP A 86 -16.55 -0.18 31.49
CA ASP A 86 -17.74 -0.72 32.15
C ASP A 86 -17.40 -1.85 33.15
N GLY A 87 -16.11 -2.16 33.34
CA GLY A 87 -15.61 -3.14 34.29
C GLY A 87 -15.39 -4.54 33.71
N GLN A 88 -15.79 -4.82 32.47
CA GLN A 88 -15.58 -6.14 31.86
C GLN A 88 -14.09 -6.41 31.62
N CYS A 89 -13.60 -7.60 32.02
CA CYS A 89 -12.23 -8.00 31.76
C CYS A 89 -11.98 -8.25 30.26
N VAL A 90 -10.81 -7.85 29.75
CA VAL A 90 -10.36 -8.10 28.38
C VAL A 90 -9.16 -9.01 28.41
N GLN A 91 -9.24 -10.16 27.73
CA GLN A 91 -8.10 -11.03 27.49
C GLN A 91 -7.65 -10.87 26.04
N ILE A 92 -6.40 -10.47 25.84
CA ILE A 92 -5.79 -10.36 24.51
C ILE A 92 -5.15 -11.70 24.17
N LEU A 93 -5.78 -12.46 23.26
CA LEU A 93 -5.20 -13.73 22.77
C LEU A 93 -4.18 -13.45 21.66
N HIS A 94 -4.47 -12.48 20.79
CA HIS A 94 -3.56 -11.95 19.79
C HIS A 94 -3.84 -10.44 19.57
N PRO A 95 -2.84 -9.54 19.64
CA PRO A 95 -3.05 -8.09 19.56
C PRO A 95 -3.43 -7.57 18.17
N GLY A 96 -3.25 -8.41 17.16
CA GLY A 96 -3.42 -8.07 15.74
C GLY A 96 -2.09 -7.72 15.08
N PHE A 97 -2.15 -7.39 13.79
CA PHE A 97 -0.99 -6.93 13.01
C PHE A 97 -1.11 -5.43 12.76
N CYS A 98 -0.06 -4.69 13.10
CA CYS A 98 0.01 -3.25 12.87
C CYS A 98 -0.23 -2.92 11.39
N SER A 99 -1.18 -2.02 11.13
CA SER A 99 -1.50 -1.46 9.82
C SER A 99 -0.74 -0.16 9.63
N LEU A 100 0.11 -0.10 8.59
CA LEU A 100 0.77 1.15 8.18
C LEU A 100 -0.02 1.88 7.07
N GLU A 101 -1.24 1.41 6.80
CA GLU A 101 -2.16 1.94 5.79
C GLU A 101 -3.40 2.49 6.49
N GLY A 102 -4.15 3.37 5.80
CA GLY A 102 -5.39 3.93 6.36
C GLY A 102 -6.41 2.86 6.78
N GLY A 103 -7.11 3.14 7.87
CA GLY A 103 -7.97 2.20 8.60
C GLY A 103 -7.43 1.98 10.02
N PRO A 104 -7.93 0.95 10.73
CA PRO A 104 -7.58 0.74 12.12
C PRO A 104 -6.11 0.35 12.33
N ASP A 105 -5.55 0.76 13.46
CA ASP A 105 -4.14 0.57 13.83
C ASP A 105 -3.67 -0.88 13.83
N PHE A 106 -4.49 -1.81 14.32
CA PHE A 106 -4.18 -3.23 14.30
C PHE A 106 -5.32 -4.00 13.65
N ARG A 107 -4.97 -4.91 12.73
CA ARG A 107 -5.94 -5.77 12.05
C ARG A 107 -5.88 -7.20 12.52
N ASN A 108 -7.03 -7.87 12.51
CA ASN A 108 -7.14 -9.29 12.88
C ASN A 108 -6.61 -9.61 14.29
N ALA A 109 -6.92 -8.76 15.27
CA ALA A 109 -6.78 -9.12 16.67
C ALA A 109 -7.76 -10.25 17.03
N VAL A 110 -7.41 -11.00 18.07
CA VAL A 110 -8.25 -12.03 18.68
C VAL A 110 -8.29 -11.73 20.17
N ILE A 111 -9.47 -11.37 20.67
CA ILE A 111 -9.66 -11.00 22.08
C ILE A 111 -10.87 -11.73 22.65
N ARG A 112 -10.95 -11.77 23.98
CA ARG A 112 -12.11 -12.25 24.71
C ARG A 112 -12.54 -11.18 25.71
N ILE A 113 -13.83 -10.89 25.78
CA ILE A 113 -14.40 -9.89 26.70
C ILE A 113 -15.33 -10.62 27.68
N GLY A 114 -15.10 -10.45 28.98
CA GLY A 114 -15.86 -11.13 30.02
C GLY A 114 -15.78 -12.65 29.92
N LYS A 115 -16.95 -13.31 29.90
CA LYS A 115 -17.09 -14.78 29.78
C LYS A 115 -17.49 -15.23 28.37
N SER A 116 -17.46 -14.32 27.39
CA SER A 116 -17.87 -14.61 26.02
C SER A 116 -16.85 -15.48 25.29
N GLU A 117 -17.23 -16.00 24.12
CA GLU A 117 -16.29 -16.61 23.18
C GLU A 117 -15.26 -15.60 22.66
N ALA A 118 -14.14 -16.11 22.15
CA ALA A 118 -13.13 -15.27 21.51
C ALA A 118 -13.70 -14.66 20.22
N ILE A 119 -13.50 -13.35 20.04
CA ILE A 119 -13.92 -12.60 18.87
C ILE A 119 -12.71 -12.11 18.07
N ARG A 120 -12.89 -12.01 16.75
CA ARG A 120 -11.89 -11.51 15.82
C ARG A 120 -12.33 -10.17 15.24
N GLY A 121 -11.39 -9.24 15.12
CA GLY A 121 -11.64 -7.93 14.55
C GLY A 121 -10.42 -7.04 14.62
N ASP A 122 -10.63 -5.75 14.44
CA ASP A 122 -9.58 -4.73 14.40
C ASP A 122 -9.54 -3.93 15.71
N ILE A 123 -8.41 -3.30 16.00
CA ILE A 123 -8.18 -2.50 17.20
C ILE A 123 -7.79 -1.10 16.74
N GLU A 124 -8.42 -0.09 17.32
CA GLU A 124 -8.02 1.30 17.17
C GLU A 124 -7.41 1.84 18.45
N ILE A 125 -6.31 2.58 18.33
CA ILE A 125 -5.63 3.18 19.47
C ILE A 125 -5.61 4.70 19.30
N ASP A 126 -6.36 5.38 20.14
CA ASP A 126 -6.34 6.83 20.22
C ASP A 126 -5.67 7.28 21.53
N VAL A 127 -5.19 8.51 21.58
CA VAL A 127 -4.78 9.11 22.86
C VAL A 127 -6.02 9.36 23.75
N GLU A 128 -7.09 9.89 23.16
CA GLU A 128 -8.33 10.26 23.85
C GLU A 128 -9.55 9.57 23.25
N THR A 129 -10.62 9.41 24.05
CA THR A 129 -11.86 8.79 23.58
C THR A 129 -12.56 9.60 22.47
N SER A 130 -12.37 10.92 22.45
CA SER A 130 -12.89 11.81 21.40
C SER A 130 -12.26 11.57 20.02
N GLY A 131 -11.03 11.00 19.97
CA GLY A 131 -10.26 10.77 18.74
C GLY A 131 -11.06 10.05 17.67
N TRP A 132 -11.82 9.02 18.07
CA TRP A 132 -12.73 8.27 17.20
C TRP A 132 -13.65 9.14 16.33
N ARG A 133 -14.30 10.15 16.91
CA ARG A 133 -15.22 11.04 16.17
C ARG A 133 -14.46 12.18 15.50
N THR A 134 -13.43 12.72 16.16
CA THR A 134 -12.61 13.83 15.63
C THR A 134 -11.90 13.44 14.33
N HIS A 135 -11.44 12.19 14.23
CA HIS A 135 -10.80 11.65 13.03
C HIS A 135 -11.82 11.06 12.03
N GLY A 136 -13.12 11.09 12.36
CA GLY A 136 -14.21 10.58 11.52
C GLY A 136 -14.21 9.06 11.34
N HIS A 137 -13.64 8.32 12.29
CA HIS A 137 -13.61 6.85 12.26
C HIS A 137 -15.02 6.26 12.38
N ASP A 138 -15.91 6.91 13.14
CA ASP A 138 -17.33 6.57 13.30
C ASP A 138 -18.10 6.53 11.97
N ARG A 139 -17.73 7.37 11.00
CA ARG A 139 -18.38 7.48 9.69
C ARG A 139 -17.62 6.77 8.59
N ASN A 140 -16.45 6.21 8.90
CA ASN A 140 -15.56 5.63 7.92
C ASN A 140 -15.74 4.10 7.86
N PRO A 141 -16.25 3.54 6.75
CA PRO A 141 -16.49 2.10 6.64
C PRO A 141 -15.26 1.21 6.83
N SER A 142 -14.04 1.74 6.67
CA SER A 142 -12.82 0.95 6.96
C SER A 142 -12.64 0.59 8.44
N PHE A 143 -13.41 1.19 9.35
CA PHE A 143 -13.37 0.93 10.79
C PHE A 143 -14.55 0.08 11.30
N CYS A 144 -15.39 -0.45 10.41
CA CYS A 144 -16.58 -1.22 10.80
C CYS A 144 -16.27 -2.54 11.53
N ASN A 145 -15.05 -3.06 11.37
CA ASN A 145 -14.59 -4.27 12.03
C ASN A 145 -13.83 -3.98 13.33
N THR A 146 -13.77 -2.73 13.80
CA THR A 146 -13.11 -2.38 15.05
C THR A 146 -13.90 -2.94 16.23
N ILE A 147 -13.33 -3.93 16.92
CA ILE A 147 -13.96 -4.63 18.06
C ILE A 147 -13.51 -4.08 19.41
N LEU A 148 -12.46 -3.27 19.43
CA LEU A 148 -11.94 -2.66 20.65
C LEU A 148 -11.29 -1.33 20.32
N ARG A 149 -11.67 -0.30 21.09
CA ARG A 149 -10.98 0.98 21.10
C ARG A 149 -10.14 1.07 22.37
N VAL A 150 -8.85 1.28 22.18
CA VAL A 150 -7.89 1.43 23.27
C VAL A 150 -7.54 2.91 23.36
N VAL A 151 -7.58 3.46 24.56
CA VAL A 151 -7.24 4.86 24.81
C VAL A 151 -6.18 4.98 25.88
N TRP A 152 -5.40 6.05 25.90
CA TRP A 152 -4.49 6.28 27.04
C TRP A 152 -5.27 6.33 28.36
N GLN A 153 -6.30 7.17 28.39
CA GLN A 153 -7.19 7.33 29.54
C GLN A 153 -8.60 7.70 29.05
N LYS A 154 -9.63 7.14 29.71
CA LYS A 154 -11.03 7.48 29.40
C LYS A 154 -11.35 8.90 29.86
N GLN A 155 -11.96 9.69 28.98
CA GLN A 155 -12.51 10.99 29.34
C GLN A 155 -13.80 10.82 30.15
N ARG A 156 -13.93 11.58 31.25
CA ARG A 156 -15.09 11.51 32.17
C ARG A 156 -16.43 11.77 31.47
N THR A 157 -16.44 12.60 30.44
CA THR A 157 -17.63 13.01 29.69
C THR A 157 -18.06 12.01 28.62
N SER A 158 -17.29 10.94 28.38
CA SER A 158 -17.56 9.99 27.32
C SER A 158 -18.34 8.78 27.83
N GLU A 159 -19.47 8.48 27.19
CA GLU A 159 -20.27 7.27 27.44
C GLU A 159 -19.70 6.03 26.73
N ASP A 160 -18.82 6.23 25.75
CA ASP A 160 -18.18 5.16 25.00
C ASP A 160 -17.51 4.11 25.91
N VAL A 161 -17.73 2.83 25.59
CA VAL A 161 -17.01 1.70 26.19
C VAL A 161 -15.65 1.54 25.49
N VAL A 162 -14.57 1.73 26.26
CA VAL A 162 -13.19 1.69 25.77
C VAL A 162 -12.28 0.97 26.76
N LEU A 163 -11.10 0.55 26.30
CA LEU A 163 -10.04 0.01 27.15
C LEU A 163 -9.00 1.10 27.50
N PRO A 164 -8.96 1.62 28.74
CA PRO A 164 -7.90 2.51 29.18
C PRO A 164 -6.58 1.75 29.37
N MET A 165 -5.52 2.17 28.67
CA MET A 165 -4.21 1.52 28.69
C MET A 165 -3.36 1.90 29.91
N LYS A 166 -3.42 3.16 30.37
CA LYS A 166 -2.62 3.70 31.48
C LYS A 166 -2.60 2.84 32.76
N PRO A 167 -3.73 2.35 33.30
CA PRO A 167 -3.71 1.55 34.53
C PRO A 167 -3.11 0.15 34.33
N ALA A 168 -3.00 -0.32 33.08
CA ALA A 168 -2.57 -1.67 32.75
C ALA A 168 -1.10 -1.76 32.32
N LEU A 169 -0.32 -0.67 32.33
CA LEU A 169 1.11 -0.73 31.99
C LEU A 169 1.89 -1.67 32.91
N ASP A 170 2.83 -2.44 32.34
CA ASP A 170 3.73 -3.32 33.10
C ASP A 170 4.94 -2.61 33.72
N SER A 171 5.17 -1.35 33.35
CA SER A 171 6.29 -0.54 33.78
C SER A 171 5.94 0.95 33.69
N SER A 172 6.80 1.82 34.21
CA SER A 172 6.59 3.27 34.11
C SER A 172 6.59 3.72 32.65
N LEU A 173 5.81 4.75 32.34
CA LEU A 173 5.74 5.30 30.98
C LEU A 173 7.12 5.75 30.48
N SER A 174 7.95 6.33 31.35
CA SER A 174 9.32 6.74 31.04
C SER A 174 10.24 5.57 30.69
N SER A 175 10.08 4.42 31.35
CA SER A 175 10.84 3.20 31.05
C SER A 175 10.38 2.58 29.73
N LEU A 176 9.07 2.53 29.49
CA LEU A 176 8.49 2.04 28.24
C LEU A 176 8.89 2.92 27.05
N ALA A 177 8.90 4.24 27.20
CA ALA A 177 9.35 5.16 26.17
C ALA A 177 10.82 4.91 25.77
N LYS A 178 11.71 4.74 26.75
CA LYS A 178 13.13 4.41 26.49
C LYS A 178 13.29 3.06 25.80
N TRP A 179 12.53 2.06 26.24
CA TRP A 179 12.54 0.72 25.63
C TRP A 179 11.99 0.72 24.19
N ALA A 180 10.93 1.47 23.93
CA ALA A 180 10.25 1.54 22.62
C ALA A 180 11.14 2.11 21.50
N ILE A 181 12.15 2.94 21.83
CA ILE A 181 13.13 3.46 20.86
C ILE A 181 13.83 2.31 20.11
N ALA A 182 14.04 1.16 20.77
CA ALA A 182 14.67 -0.01 20.18
C ALA A 182 13.68 -0.98 19.50
N GLN A 183 12.38 -0.63 19.44
CA GLN A 183 11.31 -1.53 18.99
C GLN A 183 10.51 -0.88 17.85
N PRO A 184 10.98 -1.01 16.59
CA PRO A 184 10.24 -0.47 15.47
C PRO A 184 8.91 -1.22 15.29
N LEU A 185 7.79 -0.51 15.22
CA LEU A 185 6.45 -1.08 14.93
C LEU A 185 6.41 -1.99 13.70
N GLY A 186 7.32 -1.73 12.76
CA GLY A 186 7.46 -2.49 11.54
C GLY A 186 8.03 -3.89 11.70
N ASP A 187 8.47 -4.31 12.90
CA ASP A 187 9.02 -5.63 13.19
C ASP A 187 8.09 -6.46 14.07
N LEU A 188 7.71 -7.64 13.58
CA LEU A 188 6.82 -8.53 14.30
C LEU A 188 7.53 -9.20 15.49
N PRO A 189 7.03 -9.06 16.74
CA PRO A 189 7.55 -9.77 17.90
C PRO A 189 7.56 -11.29 17.69
N ALA A 190 8.55 -11.98 18.27
CA ALA A 190 8.72 -13.43 18.08
C ALA A 190 7.49 -14.26 18.48
N LYS A 191 6.77 -13.82 19.53
CA LYS A 191 5.53 -14.46 20.02
C LYS A 191 4.35 -14.34 19.05
N LEU A 192 4.38 -13.38 18.11
CA LEU A 192 3.31 -13.16 17.12
C LEU A 192 3.59 -13.82 15.77
N ARG A 193 4.70 -14.58 15.66
CA ARG A 193 5.01 -15.36 14.45
C ARG A 193 4.00 -16.49 14.29
N GLY A 194 3.78 -16.91 13.05
CA GLY A 194 2.84 -18.00 12.76
C GLY A 194 3.40 -19.36 13.19
N ALA A 195 2.51 -20.31 13.45
CA ALA A 195 2.87 -21.68 13.84
C ALA A 195 3.75 -22.41 12.80
N CYS A 196 3.68 -22.00 11.53
CA CYS A 196 4.51 -22.50 10.44
C CYS A 196 5.95 -21.96 10.47
N CYS A 197 6.27 -20.96 11.31
CA CYS A 197 7.61 -20.37 11.34
C CYS A 197 8.68 -21.40 11.70
N ALA A 198 8.48 -22.16 12.79
CA ALA A 198 9.44 -23.18 13.21
C ALA A 198 9.69 -24.24 12.13
N PRO A 199 8.67 -24.95 11.59
CA PRO A 199 8.90 -25.98 10.57
C PRO A 199 9.48 -25.42 9.26
N LEU A 200 9.13 -24.18 8.87
CA LEU A 200 9.74 -23.53 7.69
C LEU A 200 11.21 -23.15 7.91
N THR A 201 11.55 -22.63 9.09
CA THR A 201 12.95 -22.27 9.40
C THR A 201 13.84 -23.49 9.61
N GLY A 202 13.28 -24.60 10.07
CA GLY A 202 13.95 -25.90 10.17
C GLY A 202 14.00 -26.66 8.84
N ALA A 203 13.21 -26.27 7.84
CA ALA A 203 13.30 -26.84 6.51
C ALA A 203 14.60 -26.40 5.82
N GLY A 204 15.35 -27.36 5.26
CA GLY A 204 16.51 -27.06 4.43
C GLY A 204 16.16 -26.15 3.24
N ALA A 205 17.16 -25.46 2.70
CA ALA A 205 16.97 -24.48 1.64
C ALA A 205 16.25 -25.05 0.39
N ASP A 206 16.53 -26.32 0.04
CA ASP A 206 15.93 -26.99 -1.12
C ASP A 206 14.45 -27.26 -0.91
N LYS A 207 14.07 -27.81 0.25
CA LYS A 207 12.67 -28.03 0.62
C LYS A 207 11.87 -26.73 0.64
N LEU A 208 12.46 -25.66 1.16
CA LEU A 208 11.83 -24.34 1.16
C LEU A 208 11.65 -23.80 -0.27
N ALA A 209 12.67 -23.95 -1.13
CA ALA A 209 12.57 -23.55 -2.53
C ALA A 209 11.47 -24.33 -3.27
N MET A 210 11.35 -25.63 -3.01
CA MET A 210 10.30 -26.48 -3.56
C MET A 210 8.90 -26.00 -3.13
N VAL A 211 8.64 -25.87 -1.82
CA VAL A 211 7.33 -25.42 -1.31
C VAL A 211 6.94 -24.05 -1.88
N LEU A 212 7.90 -23.11 -1.95
CA LEU A 212 7.63 -21.78 -2.52
C LEU A 212 7.40 -21.84 -4.04
N ASN A 213 8.10 -22.70 -4.78
CA ASN A 213 7.91 -22.83 -6.22
C ASN A 213 6.59 -23.52 -6.56
N ASP A 214 6.19 -24.55 -5.82
CA ASP A 214 4.90 -25.23 -6.01
C ASP A 214 3.75 -24.26 -5.75
N ALA A 215 3.81 -23.51 -4.64
CA ALA A 215 2.84 -22.46 -4.36
C ALA A 215 2.86 -21.34 -5.44
N ALA A 216 4.03 -21.00 -5.97
CA ALA A 216 4.14 -20.01 -7.04
C ALA A 216 3.55 -20.52 -8.37
N HIS A 217 3.65 -21.82 -8.64
CA HIS A 217 3.00 -22.50 -9.76
C HIS A 217 1.48 -22.42 -9.64
N VAL A 218 0.92 -22.85 -8.50
CA VAL A 218 -0.52 -22.76 -8.21
C VAL A 218 -1.03 -21.33 -8.44
N ARG A 219 -0.25 -20.32 -8.04
CA ARG A 219 -0.59 -18.92 -8.25
C ARG A 219 -0.53 -18.49 -9.72
N LEU A 220 0.44 -18.98 -10.49
CA LEU A 220 0.52 -18.74 -11.93
C LEU A 220 -0.70 -19.35 -12.63
N GLU A 221 -1.05 -20.58 -12.28
CA GLU A 221 -2.21 -21.29 -12.84
C GLU A 221 -3.50 -20.56 -12.53
N ALA A 222 -3.74 -20.21 -11.26
CA ALA A 222 -4.95 -19.50 -10.86
C ALA A 222 -5.12 -18.14 -11.58
N LYS A 223 -4.04 -17.39 -11.77
CA LYS A 223 -4.06 -16.16 -12.59
C LYS A 223 -4.30 -16.46 -14.06
N GLY A 224 -3.67 -17.51 -14.59
CA GLY A 224 -3.87 -17.95 -15.96
C GLY A 224 -5.31 -18.40 -16.23
N ASP A 225 -5.94 -19.11 -15.29
CA ASP A 225 -7.34 -19.51 -15.35
C ASP A 225 -8.27 -18.30 -15.38
N ALA A 226 -8.00 -17.27 -14.59
CA ALA A 226 -8.74 -16.01 -14.64
C ALA A 226 -8.63 -15.33 -16.02
N PHE A 227 -7.44 -15.30 -16.62
CA PHE A 227 -7.27 -14.78 -17.99
C PHE A 227 -7.98 -15.63 -19.03
N LYS A 228 -7.92 -16.97 -18.92
CA LYS A 228 -8.63 -17.88 -19.82
C LYS A 228 -10.13 -17.64 -19.75
N LEU A 229 -10.71 -17.56 -18.54
CA LEU A 229 -12.13 -17.28 -18.34
C LEU A 229 -12.53 -15.93 -18.94
N ARG A 230 -11.71 -14.89 -18.77
CA ARG A 230 -12.01 -13.61 -19.39
C ARG A 230 -11.90 -13.66 -20.91
N ALA A 231 -10.90 -14.38 -21.43
CA ALA A 231 -10.69 -14.55 -22.87
C ALA A 231 -11.84 -15.31 -23.54
N THR A 232 -12.51 -16.25 -22.87
CA THR A 232 -13.71 -16.90 -23.43
C THR A 232 -14.90 -15.96 -23.58
N GLN A 233 -14.92 -14.85 -22.82
CA GLN A 233 -16.01 -13.86 -22.88
C GLN A 233 -15.71 -12.70 -23.83
N ALA A 234 -14.46 -12.25 -23.89
CA ALA A 234 -14.09 -10.99 -24.55
C ALA A 234 -12.93 -11.12 -25.57
N GLY A 235 -12.34 -12.30 -25.71
CA GLY A 235 -11.14 -12.52 -26.51
C GLY A 235 -9.84 -12.26 -25.75
N TRP A 236 -8.73 -12.81 -26.26
CA TRP A 236 -7.42 -12.76 -25.60
C TRP A 236 -6.87 -11.34 -25.46
N ASP A 237 -7.02 -10.52 -26.49
CA ASP A 237 -6.48 -9.16 -26.52
C ASP A 237 -7.19 -8.26 -25.51
N GLN A 238 -8.51 -8.35 -25.46
CA GLN A 238 -9.32 -7.60 -24.49
C GLN A 238 -9.03 -8.06 -23.05
N ALA A 239 -8.87 -9.37 -22.82
CA ALA A 239 -8.47 -9.89 -21.52
C ALA A 239 -7.11 -9.33 -21.06
N LEU A 240 -6.16 -9.16 -21.98
CA LEU A 240 -4.87 -8.55 -21.69
C LEU A 240 -5.00 -7.06 -21.33
N TRP A 241 -5.76 -6.29 -22.12
CA TRP A 241 -5.98 -4.87 -21.85
C TRP A 241 -6.61 -4.64 -20.48
N GLU A 242 -7.64 -5.41 -20.14
CA GLU A 242 -8.24 -5.35 -18.80
C GLU A 242 -7.25 -5.70 -17.69
N GLY A 243 -6.42 -6.73 -17.90
CA GLY A 243 -5.36 -7.09 -16.95
C GLY A 243 -4.33 -5.98 -16.75
N LEU A 244 -3.89 -5.33 -17.83
CA LEU A 244 -2.96 -4.21 -17.81
C LEU A 244 -3.54 -3.01 -17.07
N PHE A 245 -4.77 -2.60 -17.37
CA PHE A 245 -5.46 -1.49 -16.71
C PHE A 245 -5.71 -1.78 -15.23
N VAL A 246 -6.24 -2.96 -14.89
CA VAL A 246 -6.43 -3.39 -13.49
C VAL A 246 -5.13 -3.27 -12.72
N ALA A 247 -4.04 -3.75 -13.30
CA ALA A 247 -2.74 -3.60 -12.68
C ALA A 247 -2.44 -2.11 -12.47
N LEU A 248 -2.50 -1.27 -13.50
CA LEU A 248 -2.24 0.19 -13.41
C LEU A 248 -3.07 0.92 -12.34
N GLY A 249 -4.18 0.35 -11.88
CA GLY A 249 -4.99 0.82 -10.75
C GLY A 249 -4.42 0.56 -9.34
N TYR A 250 -3.32 -0.19 -9.22
CA TYR A 250 -2.72 -0.59 -7.93
C TYR A 250 -3.74 -1.26 -7.01
N LYS A 251 -3.69 -1.05 -5.69
CA LYS A 251 -4.63 -1.63 -4.73
C LYS A 251 -6.00 -0.96 -4.78
N HIS A 252 -6.04 0.36 -4.97
CA HIS A 252 -7.24 1.15 -4.68
C HIS A 252 -8.12 1.45 -5.90
N ASN A 253 -7.57 1.41 -7.12
CA ASN A 253 -8.24 1.85 -8.33
C ASN A 253 -8.35 0.74 -9.40
N GLN A 254 -8.35 -0.53 -9.00
CA GLN A 254 -8.47 -1.68 -9.92
C GLN A 254 -9.81 -1.67 -10.66
N TRP A 255 -10.91 -1.49 -9.92
CA TRP A 255 -12.25 -1.50 -10.47
C TRP A 255 -12.46 -0.37 -11.50
N PRO A 256 -12.20 0.92 -11.21
CA PRO A 256 -12.42 1.96 -12.21
C PRO A 256 -11.50 1.80 -13.43
N MET A 257 -10.25 1.36 -13.25
CA MET A 257 -9.38 1.04 -14.38
C MET A 257 -9.93 -0.10 -15.25
N ARG A 258 -10.45 -1.18 -14.64
CA ARG A 258 -11.13 -2.25 -15.38
C ARG A 258 -12.30 -1.72 -16.19
N ARG A 259 -13.14 -0.87 -15.59
CA ARG A 259 -14.31 -0.30 -16.25
C ARG A 259 -13.95 0.54 -17.46
N ILE A 260 -12.84 1.28 -17.41
CA ILE A 260 -12.31 1.97 -18.60
C ILE A 260 -11.84 0.96 -19.66
N ALA A 261 -11.11 -0.08 -19.26
CA ALA A 261 -10.59 -1.08 -20.19
C ALA A 261 -11.70 -1.88 -20.90
N GLU A 262 -12.78 -2.23 -20.21
CA GLU A 262 -13.95 -2.92 -20.76
C GLU A 262 -14.63 -2.12 -21.88
N GLN A 263 -14.47 -0.80 -21.91
CA GLN A 263 -15.06 0.06 -22.94
C GLN A 263 -14.20 0.17 -24.20
N LEU A 264 -12.91 -0.22 -24.17
CA LEU A 264 -11.94 -0.01 -25.26
C LEU A 264 -12.42 -0.49 -26.64
N PRO A 265 -13.06 -1.66 -26.80
CA PRO A 265 -13.50 -2.14 -28.11
C PRO A 265 -14.49 -1.19 -28.81
N GLU A 266 -15.26 -0.45 -28.02
CA GLU A 266 -16.34 0.43 -28.47
C GLU A 266 -15.91 1.89 -28.62
N LEU A 267 -14.63 2.21 -28.41
CA LEU A 267 -14.13 3.57 -28.50
C LEU A 267 -13.77 3.94 -29.95
N PRO A 268 -14.28 5.05 -30.49
CA PRO A 268 -14.08 5.43 -31.90
C PRO A 268 -12.69 6.06 -32.15
N VAL A 269 -11.65 5.69 -31.39
CA VAL A 269 -10.32 6.28 -31.51
C VAL A 269 -9.48 5.52 -32.52
N ARG A 270 -9.63 5.88 -33.80
CA ARG A 270 -8.77 5.39 -34.90
C ARG A 270 -7.55 6.29 -35.10
N SER A 271 -6.80 6.55 -34.04
CA SER A 271 -5.65 7.48 -34.08
C SER A 271 -4.42 6.89 -33.41
N ARG A 272 -3.25 7.17 -34.02
CA ARG A 272 -1.94 6.94 -33.39
C ARG A 272 -1.47 8.11 -32.51
N SER A 273 -2.35 9.06 -32.21
CA SER A 273 -2.04 10.20 -31.34
C SER A 273 -2.25 9.81 -29.87
N PRO A 274 -1.19 9.81 -29.03
CA PRO A 274 -1.35 9.62 -27.59
C PRO A 274 -2.29 10.65 -26.96
N LEU A 275 -2.23 11.90 -27.41
CA LEU A 275 -3.08 12.98 -26.89
C LEU A 275 -4.58 12.69 -27.07
N ARG A 276 -4.99 12.14 -28.21
CA ARG A 276 -6.41 11.77 -28.44
C ARG A 276 -6.86 10.62 -27.53
N TRP A 277 -6.00 9.62 -27.34
CA TRP A 277 -6.26 8.54 -26.38
C TRP A 277 -6.30 9.06 -24.93
N GLN A 278 -5.39 9.98 -24.57
CA GLN A 278 -5.40 10.62 -23.25
C GLN A 278 -6.71 11.37 -23.02
N ALA A 279 -7.17 12.19 -23.98
CA ALA A 279 -8.42 12.92 -23.88
C ALA A 279 -9.62 11.98 -23.69
N MET A 280 -9.66 10.89 -24.46
CA MET A 280 -10.72 9.87 -24.34
C MET A 280 -10.70 9.17 -22.99
N LEU A 281 -9.54 8.62 -22.57
CA LEU A 281 -9.43 7.88 -21.31
C LEU A 281 -9.65 8.76 -20.08
N LEU A 282 -9.07 9.96 -20.06
CA LEU A 282 -9.25 10.92 -18.95
C LEU A 282 -10.68 11.47 -18.91
N GLY A 283 -11.30 11.69 -20.08
CA GLY A 283 -12.70 12.08 -20.19
C GLY A 283 -13.66 11.03 -19.63
N LEU A 284 -13.55 9.78 -20.11
CA LEU A 284 -14.34 8.66 -19.61
C LEU A 284 -14.11 8.38 -18.12
N SER A 285 -12.90 8.64 -17.61
CA SER A 285 -12.61 8.48 -16.19
C SER A 285 -13.31 9.51 -15.29
N GLY A 286 -13.80 10.63 -15.84
CA GLY A 286 -14.30 11.75 -15.05
C GLY A 286 -13.21 12.50 -14.27
N LEU A 287 -11.93 12.22 -14.54
CA LEU A 287 -10.77 12.90 -13.91
C LEU A 287 -10.34 14.16 -14.66
N LEU A 288 -10.86 14.39 -15.87
CA LEU A 288 -10.66 15.66 -16.55
C LEU A 288 -11.48 16.76 -15.86
N PRO A 289 -10.89 17.94 -15.54
CA PRO A 289 -11.63 19.06 -14.98
C PRO A 289 -12.83 19.46 -15.85
N ALA A 290 -13.97 19.70 -15.21
CA ALA A 290 -15.19 20.15 -15.89
C ALA A 290 -15.01 21.55 -16.50
N GLU A 291 -14.37 22.44 -15.75
CA GLU A 291 -14.03 23.80 -16.17
C GLU A 291 -12.53 23.92 -16.41
N LEU A 292 -12.17 24.68 -17.44
CA LEU A 292 -10.78 25.04 -17.68
C LEU A 292 -10.35 26.06 -16.61
N PRO A 293 -9.21 25.85 -15.92
CA PRO A 293 -8.66 26.85 -15.02
C PRO A 293 -8.44 28.18 -15.74
N SER A 294 -8.67 29.31 -15.05
CA SER A 294 -8.30 30.65 -15.53
C SER A 294 -6.83 30.68 -15.95
N GLU A 295 -6.46 31.53 -16.93
CA GLU A 295 -5.13 31.50 -17.55
C GLU A 295 -3.96 31.53 -16.55
N ASP A 296 -3.33 30.38 -16.35
CA ASP A 296 -2.03 30.21 -15.68
C ASP A 296 -1.13 29.26 -16.52
N ARG A 297 0.19 29.26 -16.22
CA ARG A 297 1.35 28.66 -16.93
C ARG A 297 1.26 27.17 -17.33
N LYS A 298 0.16 26.47 -17.03
CA LYS A 298 -0.03 25.02 -17.27
C LYS A 298 -0.93 24.69 -18.47
N SER A 299 -1.54 25.71 -19.07
CA SER A 299 -2.86 25.58 -19.68
C SER A 299 -2.91 25.30 -21.18
N LYS A 300 -1.83 24.88 -21.86
CA LYS A 300 -1.94 24.43 -23.26
C LYS A 300 -2.40 22.97 -23.36
N TYR A 301 -1.71 22.06 -22.69
CA TYR A 301 -2.02 20.62 -22.71
C TYR A 301 -3.45 20.33 -22.24
N LEU A 302 -3.87 20.93 -21.12
CA LEU A 302 -5.22 20.72 -20.59
C LEU A 302 -6.30 21.29 -21.53
N ARG A 303 -6.05 22.45 -22.16
CA ARG A 303 -6.94 23.03 -23.17
C ARG A 303 -7.09 22.10 -24.38
N GLU A 304 -6.00 21.51 -24.85
CA GLU A 304 -6.04 20.55 -25.97
C GLU A 304 -6.83 19.30 -25.63
N LEU A 305 -6.59 18.71 -24.44
CA LEU A 305 -7.38 17.57 -23.96
C LEU A 305 -8.87 17.90 -23.88
N TRP A 306 -9.19 19.05 -23.28
CA TRP A 306 -10.57 19.51 -23.10
C TRP A 306 -11.26 19.73 -24.45
N GLN A 307 -10.60 20.40 -25.41
CA GLN A 307 -11.13 20.62 -26.76
C GLN A 307 -11.39 19.30 -27.51
N ILE A 308 -10.53 18.30 -27.35
CA ILE A 308 -10.74 16.98 -27.98
C ILE A 308 -11.91 16.26 -27.32
N TRP A 309 -11.91 16.19 -25.98
CA TRP A 309 -12.92 15.46 -25.22
C TRP A 309 -14.33 16.05 -25.38
N TRP A 310 -14.46 17.38 -25.29
CA TRP A 310 -15.77 18.03 -25.28
C TRP A 310 -16.54 17.85 -26.60
N ARG A 311 -15.83 17.64 -27.72
CA ARG A 311 -16.44 17.34 -29.03
C ARG A 311 -17.11 15.97 -29.10
N VAL A 312 -16.72 15.02 -28.24
CA VAL A 312 -17.22 13.63 -28.25
C VAL A 312 -17.92 13.24 -26.95
N ARG A 313 -17.91 14.13 -25.94
CA ARG A 313 -18.44 13.87 -24.60
C ARG A 313 -19.89 13.41 -24.60
N ASP A 314 -20.75 14.09 -25.36
CA ASP A 314 -22.20 13.83 -25.32
C ASP A 314 -22.54 12.44 -25.83
N ALA A 315 -21.81 11.94 -26.84
CA ALA A 315 -21.92 10.58 -27.35
C ALA A 315 -21.46 9.50 -26.33
N HIS A 316 -20.76 9.91 -25.27
CA HIS A 316 -20.19 9.03 -24.26
C HIS A 316 -20.74 9.28 -22.85
N GLN A 317 -21.77 10.12 -22.69
CA GLN A 317 -22.25 10.58 -21.37
C GLN A 317 -22.56 9.43 -20.40
N GLU A 318 -23.23 8.37 -20.85
CA GLU A 318 -23.60 7.21 -20.04
C GLU A 318 -22.41 6.32 -19.65
N ARG A 319 -21.25 6.52 -20.30
CA ARG A 319 -20.04 5.73 -20.09
C ARG A 319 -19.04 6.39 -19.15
N ILE A 320 -19.27 7.66 -18.79
CA ILE A 320 -18.40 8.45 -17.92
C ILE A 320 -18.50 7.91 -16.49
N LEU A 321 -17.35 7.62 -15.88
CA LEU A 321 -17.26 7.22 -14.48
C LEU A 321 -17.39 8.45 -13.57
N PRO A 322 -18.15 8.36 -12.46
CA PRO A 322 -18.18 9.41 -11.44
C PRO A 322 -16.80 9.59 -10.80
N GLY A 323 -16.30 10.82 -10.63
CA GLY A 323 -15.00 11.07 -10.00
C GLY A 323 -14.83 10.44 -8.61
N THR A 324 -15.93 10.24 -7.88
CA THR A 324 -15.98 9.64 -6.54
C THR A 324 -15.59 8.17 -6.48
N VAL A 325 -15.59 7.45 -7.61
CA VAL A 325 -15.14 6.04 -7.64
C VAL A 325 -13.61 5.92 -7.56
N TRP A 326 -12.88 7.01 -7.81
CA TRP A 326 -11.43 7.05 -7.76
C TRP A 326 -10.94 7.38 -6.34
N ARG A 327 -10.16 6.47 -5.77
CA ARG A 327 -9.47 6.70 -4.50
C ARG A 327 -8.14 7.37 -4.74
N LEU A 328 -8.10 8.68 -4.53
CA LEU A 328 -6.92 9.52 -4.74
C LEU A 328 -6.12 9.80 -3.45
N SER A 329 -6.77 9.74 -2.29
CA SER A 329 -6.11 9.87 -0.98
C SER A 329 -5.19 8.67 -0.73
N GLY A 330 -4.02 8.91 -0.11
CA GLY A 330 -3.01 7.88 0.16
C GLY A 330 -2.27 7.34 -1.08
N VAL A 331 -2.64 7.76 -2.29
CA VAL A 331 -1.94 7.38 -3.52
C VAL A 331 -0.77 8.30 -3.77
N ARG A 332 0.45 7.72 -3.82
CA ARG A 332 1.67 8.45 -4.17
C ARG A 332 1.48 9.19 -5.51
N PRO A 333 1.90 10.45 -5.66
CA PRO A 333 1.69 11.23 -6.89
C PRO A 333 2.11 10.51 -8.18
N VAL A 334 3.22 9.79 -8.16
CA VAL A 334 3.70 9.00 -9.32
C VAL A 334 2.78 7.83 -9.72
N ASN A 335 1.88 7.40 -8.84
CA ASN A 335 0.93 6.31 -9.08
C ASN A 335 -0.50 6.79 -9.32
N ARG A 336 -0.69 8.11 -9.49
CA ARG A 336 -2.00 8.72 -9.70
C ARG A 336 -2.67 8.17 -10.97
N PRO A 337 -3.98 7.85 -10.93
CA PRO A 337 -4.72 7.32 -12.07
C PRO A 337 -4.55 8.13 -13.35
N GLU A 338 -4.53 9.46 -13.26
CA GLU A 338 -4.39 10.38 -14.38
C GLU A 338 -3.08 10.09 -15.16
N ARG A 339 -1.95 9.99 -14.43
CA ARG A 339 -0.65 9.64 -14.98
C ARG A 339 -0.62 8.22 -15.57
N ARG A 340 -1.35 7.29 -14.96
CA ARG A 340 -1.41 5.88 -15.40
C ARG A 340 -2.27 5.70 -16.66
N LEU A 341 -3.37 6.45 -16.79
CA LEU A 341 -4.13 6.56 -18.02
C LEU A 341 -3.30 7.23 -19.13
N GLY A 342 -2.44 8.19 -18.77
CA GLY A 342 -1.42 8.73 -19.66
C GLY A 342 -0.53 7.65 -20.28
N LEU A 343 -0.01 6.73 -19.46
CA LEU A 343 0.79 5.59 -19.94
C LEU A 343 -0.02 4.63 -20.81
N ALA A 344 -1.24 4.28 -20.39
CA ALA A 344 -2.09 3.39 -21.18
C ALA A 344 -2.42 3.98 -22.57
N ALA A 345 -2.62 5.30 -22.65
CA ALA A 345 -2.83 6.00 -23.90
C ALA A 345 -1.61 5.92 -24.85
N GLU A 346 -0.38 5.97 -24.33
CA GLU A 346 0.83 5.75 -25.15
C GLU A 346 0.84 4.34 -25.76
N TRP A 347 0.47 3.33 -24.97
CA TRP A 347 0.38 1.95 -25.45
C TRP A 347 -0.68 1.76 -26.53
N LEU A 348 -1.87 2.33 -26.33
CA LEU A 348 -2.98 2.26 -27.28
C LEU A 348 -2.64 3.01 -28.58
N ALA A 349 -2.03 4.20 -28.47
CA ALA A 349 -1.64 5.01 -29.62
C ALA A 349 -0.55 4.38 -30.47
N ARG A 350 0.45 3.74 -29.85
CA ARG A 350 1.51 3.05 -30.59
C ARG A 350 0.95 1.93 -31.48
N GLY A 351 -0.10 1.26 -31.00
CA GLY A 351 -0.56 0.02 -31.58
C GLY A 351 0.50 -1.08 -31.44
N LYS A 352 0.10 -2.31 -31.73
CA LYS A 352 0.98 -3.49 -31.74
C LYS A 352 1.60 -3.90 -30.40
N LEU A 353 1.07 -3.44 -29.25
CA LEU A 353 1.67 -3.78 -27.95
C LEU A 353 1.70 -5.30 -27.75
N ILE A 354 0.63 -5.98 -28.14
CA ILE A 354 0.44 -7.41 -27.94
C ILE A 354 1.45 -8.19 -28.76
N GLU A 355 1.62 -7.85 -30.03
CA GLU A 355 2.61 -8.43 -30.93
C GLU A 355 4.03 -8.24 -30.38
N HIS A 356 4.37 -7.04 -29.87
CA HIS A 356 5.68 -6.84 -29.24
C HIS A 356 5.89 -7.71 -27.99
N ILE A 357 4.83 -7.99 -27.21
CA ILE A 357 4.91 -8.89 -26.05
C ILE A 357 5.11 -10.35 -26.52
N GLU A 358 4.43 -10.75 -27.60
CA GLU A 358 4.58 -12.07 -28.23
C GLU A 358 5.99 -12.26 -28.83
N ASP A 359 6.51 -11.25 -29.51
CA ASP A 359 7.88 -11.23 -30.04
C ASP A 359 8.90 -11.28 -28.89
N TRP A 360 8.64 -10.53 -27.82
CA TRP A 360 9.50 -10.53 -26.64
C TRP A 360 9.62 -11.92 -26.01
N ILE A 361 8.51 -12.65 -25.80
CA ILE A 361 8.59 -14.00 -25.23
C ILE A 361 9.19 -15.01 -26.23
N SER A 362 9.09 -14.74 -27.52
CA SER A 362 9.69 -15.56 -28.57
C SER A 362 11.21 -15.36 -28.69
N THR A 363 11.74 -14.24 -28.19
CA THR A 363 13.15 -13.85 -28.25
C THR A 363 14.00 -14.47 -27.14
N ILE A 364 15.24 -14.83 -27.44
CA ILE A 364 16.22 -15.32 -26.46
C ILE A 364 17.01 -14.12 -25.89
N HIS A 365 16.87 -13.87 -24.58
CA HIS A 365 17.43 -12.67 -23.92
C HIS A 365 18.78 -12.88 -23.23
N GLY A 366 19.31 -14.11 -23.22
CA GLY A 366 20.60 -14.46 -22.62
C GLY A 366 20.68 -14.45 -21.08
N SER A 367 19.86 -13.64 -20.37
CA SER A 367 19.70 -13.72 -18.92
C SER A 367 18.35 -13.17 -18.43
N PRO A 368 17.87 -13.53 -17.23
CA PRO A 368 16.61 -13.00 -16.68
C PRO A 368 16.59 -11.47 -16.53
N ARG A 369 17.74 -10.87 -16.19
CA ARG A 369 17.85 -9.41 -16.06
C ARG A 369 17.72 -8.71 -17.42
N LYS A 370 18.37 -9.26 -18.45
CA LYS A 370 18.24 -8.74 -19.82
C LYS A 370 16.82 -8.88 -20.35
N ALA A 371 16.15 -10.00 -20.05
CA ALA A 371 14.75 -10.20 -20.39
C ALA A 371 13.83 -9.13 -19.74
N ALA A 372 14.04 -8.84 -18.47
CA ALA A 372 13.30 -7.80 -17.74
C ALA A 372 13.54 -6.40 -18.32
N GLN A 373 14.80 -6.07 -18.67
CA GLN A 373 15.15 -4.80 -19.31
C GLN A 373 14.54 -4.66 -20.71
N ALA A 374 14.55 -5.73 -21.51
CA ALA A 374 13.92 -5.76 -22.83
C ALA A 374 12.40 -5.58 -22.75
N LEU A 375 11.76 -6.17 -21.73
CA LEU A 375 10.34 -5.96 -21.48
C LEU A 375 10.05 -4.52 -21.04
N GLU A 376 10.87 -3.96 -20.14
CA GLU A 376 10.76 -2.57 -19.72
C GLU A 376 10.85 -1.62 -20.92
N ALA A 377 11.79 -1.83 -21.84
CA ALA A 377 11.92 -1.04 -23.07
C ALA A 377 10.73 -1.21 -24.04
N SER A 378 10.05 -2.36 -23.98
CA SER A 378 8.85 -2.63 -24.79
C SER A 378 7.63 -1.87 -24.24
N LEU A 379 7.54 -1.76 -22.91
CA LEU A 379 6.46 -1.08 -22.19
C LEU A 379 6.73 0.40 -21.89
N ALA A 380 7.95 0.89 -22.12
CA ALA A 380 8.32 2.27 -21.85
C ALA A 380 7.54 3.26 -22.73
N ASP A 381 7.25 4.44 -22.18
CA ASP A 381 6.76 5.58 -22.93
C ASP A 381 7.82 6.09 -23.91
N ARG A 382 7.41 6.48 -25.13
CA ARG A 382 8.33 6.82 -26.24
C ARG A 382 8.26 8.27 -26.71
N GLY A 383 7.47 9.12 -26.06
CA GLY A 383 7.23 10.50 -26.46
C GLY A 383 7.45 11.51 -25.33
N ASP A 384 7.47 12.79 -25.70
CA ASP A 384 7.49 13.90 -24.75
C ASP A 384 6.07 14.14 -24.21
N SER A 385 5.66 13.25 -23.30
CA SER A 385 4.35 13.31 -22.66
C SER A 385 4.39 14.36 -21.53
N PHE A 386 3.33 15.15 -21.38
CA PHE A 386 3.11 16.03 -20.21
C PHE A 386 3.40 15.30 -18.89
N TRP A 387 3.01 14.02 -18.83
CA TRP A 387 3.19 13.14 -17.69
C TRP A 387 4.64 12.79 -17.41
N ARG A 388 5.62 13.01 -18.30
CA ARG A 388 7.04 12.81 -17.95
C ARG A 388 7.53 13.89 -16.98
N SER A 389 7.00 15.10 -17.11
CA SER A 389 7.39 16.27 -16.32
C SER A 389 6.39 16.64 -15.23
N HIS A 390 5.23 15.97 -15.13
CA HIS A 390 4.19 16.26 -14.14
C HIS A 390 3.62 15.00 -13.48
N PHE A 391 3.37 15.05 -12.18
CA PHE A 391 2.71 13.95 -11.45
C PHE A 391 1.17 14.05 -11.48
N THR A 392 0.64 15.26 -11.42
CA THR A 392 -0.79 15.58 -11.51
C THR A 392 -0.98 16.85 -12.33
N PHE A 393 -2.21 17.16 -12.76
CA PHE A 393 -2.51 18.43 -13.44
C PHE A 393 -2.13 19.66 -12.60
N ASN A 394 -2.19 19.54 -11.27
CA ASN A 394 -1.90 20.63 -10.35
C ASN A 394 -0.45 20.66 -9.86
N SER A 395 0.32 19.59 -10.10
CA SER A 395 1.73 19.52 -9.68
C SER A 395 2.59 20.58 -10.37
N ARG A 396 3.69 20.96 -9.73
CA ARG A 396 4.75 21.74 -10.38
C ARG A 396 5.50 20.83 -11.36
N GLU A 397 6.03 21.44 -12.41
CA GLU A 397 6.92 20.74 -13.33
C GLU A 397 8.15 20.19 -12.57
N LEU A 398 8.53 18.96 -12.90
CA LEU A 398 9.70 18.32 -12.35
C LEU A 398 10.96 18.95 -12.94
N SER A 399 11.98 19.16 -12.10
CA SER A 399 13.29 19.63 -12.55
C SER A 399 13.98 18.68 -13.52
N LYS A 400 13.61 17.39 -13.51
CA LYS A 400 14.06 16.37 -14.45
C LYS A 400 12.86 15.49 -14.87
N PRO A 401 12.54 15.40 -16.17
CA PRO A 401 11.53 14.48 -16.65
C PRO A 401 11.87 13.04 -16.29
N GLY A 402 10.86 12.27 -15.87
CA GLY A 402 11.00 10.89 -15.45
C GLY A 402 10.05 9.96 -16.21
N PRO A 403 10.38 8.66 -16.31
CA PRO A 403 9.56 7.71 -17.05
C PRO A 403 8.18 7.52 -16.40
N LEU A 404 7.19 7.11 -17.18
CA LEU A 404 5.86 6.79 -16.65
C LEU A 404 5.83 5.38 -16.04
N LEU A 405 6.74 4.50 -16.47
CA LEU A 405 6.91 3.14 -15.99
C LEU A 405 8.38 2.91 -15.62
N GLY A 406 8.65 2.24 -14.50
CA GLY A 406 10.01 1.85 -14.11
C GLY A 406 10.10 0.37 -13.78
N ALA A 407 11.32 -0.15 -13.65
CA ALA A 407 11.65 -1.57 -13.43
C ALA A 407 10.79 -2.30 -12.40
N SER A 408 10.55 -1.72 -11.21
CA SER A 408 9.70 -2.36 -10.19
C SER A 408 8.29 -2.61 -10.73
N ARG A 409 7.77 -1.65 -11.49
CA ARG A 409 6.41 -1.72 -12.02
C ARG A 409 6.31 -2.64 -13.24
N THR A 410 7.34 -2.67 -14.07
CA THR A 410 7.49 -3.67 -15.13
C THR A 410 7.47 -5.07 -14.56
N THR A 411 8.18 -5.33 -13.46
CA THR A 411 8.16 -6.62 -12.77
C THR A 411 6.76 -6.98 -12.27
N ASP A 412 6.01 -6.03 -11.69
CA ASP A 412 4.62 -6.28 -11.29
C ASP A 412 3.74 -6.68 -12.48
N LEU A 413 3.86 -5.98 -13.62
CA LEU A 413 3.11 -6.29 -14.83
C LEU A 413 3.51 -7.66 -15.40
N ALA A 414 4.80 -7.96 -15.45
CA ALA A 414 5.30 -9.25 -15.93
C ALA A 414 4.71 -10.42 -15.13
N ILE A 415 4.81 -10.35 -13.80
CA ILE A 415 4.49 -11.45 -12.88
C ILE A 415 2.98 -11.57 -12.59
N ASN A 416 2.23 -10.48 -12.66
CA ASN A 416 0.80 -10.49 -12.34
C ASN A 416 -0.11 -10.48 -13.57
N VAL A 417 0.40 -10.07 -14.75
CA VAL A 417 -0.42 -9.88 -15.94
C VAL A 417 0.15 -10.64 -17.13
N LEU A 418 1.34 -10.26 -17.60
CA LEU A 418 1.85 -10.70 -18.91
C LEU A 418 2.19 -12.18 -18.94
N LEU A 419 2.98 -12.68 -17.98
CA LEU A 419 3.36 -14.10 -17.95
C LEU A 419 2.16 -15.01 -17.67
N PRO A 420 1.23 -14.70 -16.72
CA PRO A 420 0.00 -15.48 -16.58
C PRO A 420 -0.90 -15.48 -17.82
N TRP A 421 -1.06 -14.34 -18.49
CA TRP A 421 -1.84 -14.25 -19.74
C TRP A 421 -1.21 -15.07 -20.86
N LEU A 422 0.11 -14.93 -21.08
CA LEU A 422 0.88 -15.72 -22.04
C LEU A 422 0.78 -17.21 -21.74
N TRP A 423 0.91 -17.60 -20.47
CA TRP A 423 0.85 -19.00 -20.04
C TRP A 423 -0.53 -19.60 -20.32
N ALA A 424 -1.60 -18.87 -19.99
CA ALA A 424 -2.97 -19.29 -20.26
C ALA A 424 -3.25 -19.48 -21.76
N ARG A 425 -2.72 -18.56 -22.58
CA ARG A 425 -2.88 -18.63 -24.05
C ARG A 425 -2.07 -19.78 -24.64
N ALA A 426 -0.83 -19.96 -24.21
CA ALA A 426 0.02 -21.09 -24.62
C ALA A 426 -0.60 -22.44 -24.24
N ARG A 427 -1.16 -22.55 -23.03
CA ARG A 427 -1.88 -23.74 -22.56
C ARG A 427 -3.13 -24.02 -23.39
N SER A 428 -3.91 -22.98 -23.71
CA SER A 428 -5.11 -23.12 -24.56
C SER A 428 -4.77 -23.53 -25.99
N GLY A 429 -3.65 -23.01 -26.53
CA GLY A 429 -3.10 -23.42 -27.83
C GLY A 429 -2.30 -24.73 -27.81
N ARG A 430 -2.25 -25.44 -26.66
CA ARG A 430 -1.48 -26.68 -26.46
C ARG A 430 0.02 -26.57 -26.80
N ASN A 431 0.58 -25.35 -26.72
CA ASN A 431 1.98 -25.08 -27.05
C ASN A 431 2.87 -25.31 -25.81
N ARG A 432 3.23 -26.58 -25.57
CA ARG A 432 4.06 -26.99 -24.43
C ARG A 432 5.44 -26.31 -24.42
N GLY A 433 6.04 -26.08 -25.59
CA GLY A 433 7.35 -25.42 -25.70
C GLY A 433 7.30 -23.98 -25.21
N LEU A 434 6.26 -23.24 -25.60
CA LEU A 434 6.05 -21.86 -25.15
C LEU A 434 5.69 -21.81 -23.65
N MET A 435 4.86 -22.73 -23.15
CA MET A 435 4.56 -22.82 -21.70
C MET A 435 5.84 -22.97 -20.87
N LYS A 436 6.71 -23.92 -21.24
CA LYS A 436 7.99 -24.14 -20.54
C LYS A 436 8.88 -22.90 -20.56
N ARG A 437 8.91 -22.16 -21.67
CA ARG A 437 9.65 -20.90 -21.76
C ARG A 437 9.06 -19.82 -20.85
N ILE A 438 7.75 -19.69 -20.80
CA ILE A 438 7.06 -18.73 -19.92
C ILE A 438 7.33 -19.07 -18.45
N GLU A 439 7.26 -20.34 -18.08
CA GLU A 439 7.61 -20.82 -16.75
C GLU A 439 9.07 -20.52 -16.41
N GLN A 440 10.00 -20.76 -17.33
CA GLN A 440 11.41 -20.38 -17.16
C GLN A 440 11.56 -18.88 -16.88
N HIS A 441 10.84 -18.00 -17.59
CA HIS A 441 10.84 -16.57 -17.30
C HIS A 441 10.22 -16.25 -15.95
N TYR A 442 9.09 -16.87 -15.60
CA TYR A 442 8.39 -16.63 -14.34
C TYR A 442 9.22 -17.03 -13.12
N PHE A 443 9.75 -18.26 -13.11
CA PHE A 443 10.51 -18.80 -11.98
C PHE A 443 11.89 -18.15 -11.79
N ASN A 444 12.51 -17.70 -12.89
CA ASN A 444 13.82 -17.04 -12.83
C ASN A 444 13.75 -15.50 -12.84
N TRP A 445 12.55 -14.91 -12.82
CA TRP A 445 12.41 -13.45 -12.86
C TRP A 445 13.09 -12.80 -11.65
N PRO A 446 13.83 -11.68 -11.84
CA PRO A 446 14.46 -10.96 -10.74
C PRO A 446 13.47 -10.62 -9.61
N LYS A 447 13.96 -10.61 -8.37
CA LYS A 447 13.14 -10.27 -7.20
C LYS A 447 12.38 -8.95 -7.40
N ALA A 448 11.08 -8.95 -7.11
CA ALA A 448 10.23 -7.77 -7.09
C ALA A 448 10.43 -6.94 -5.81
N ALA A 449 9.93 -5.70 -5.81
CA ALA A 449 9.87 -4.89 -4.59
C ALA A 449 8.95 -5.54 -3.55
N ASP A 450 9.31 -5.41 -2.27
CA ASP A 450 8.45 -5.89 -1.19
C ASP A 450 7.28 -4.91 -0.98
N ASN A 451 6.11 -5.45 -0.65
CA ASN A 451 4.94 -4.67 -0.21
C ASN A 451 4.60 -5.01 1.26
N SER A 452 3.66 -4.28 1.85
CA SER A 452 3.23 -4.44 3.26
C SER A 452 2.84 -5.89 3.57
N VAL A 453 2.04 -6.51 2.69
CA VAL A 453 1.57 -7.90 2.83
C VAL A 453 2.76 -8.88 2.80
N LEU A 454 3.68 -8.72 1.84
CA LEU A 454 4.84 -9.60 1.71
C LEU A 454 5.79 -9.42 2.91
N LYS A 455 5.98 -8.18 3.39
CA LYS A 455 6.79 -7.91 4.58
C LYS A 455 6.22 -8.62 5.80
N LEU A 456 4.92 -8.47 6.05
CA LEU A 456 4.23 -9.15 7.16
C LEU A 456 4.31 -10.67 7.01
N ALA A 457 4.05 -11.20 5.80
CA ALA A 457 4.14 -12.63 5.53
C ALA A 457 5.52 -13.18 5.85
N ARG A 458 6.59 -12.49 5.44
CA ARG A 458 7.97 -12.89 5.74
C ARG A 458 8.23 -12.94 7.24
N GLN A 459 7.83 -11.91 7.96
CA GLN A 459 8.03 -11.85 9.41
C GLN A 459 7.22 -12.94 10.13
N ARG A 460 5.99 -13.21 9.68
CA ARG A 460 5.12 -14.23 10.27
C ARG A 460 5.63 -15.65 9.99
N LEU A 461 6.10 -15.93 8.77
CA LEU A 461 6.46 -17.28 8.32
C LEU A 461 7.95 -17.62 8.50
N PHE A 462 8.83 -16.63 8.63
CA PHE A 462 10.29 -16.85 8.73
C PHE A 462 10.96 -16.05 9.85
N GLY A 463 10.21 -15.17 10.52
CA GLY A 463 10.77 -14.23 11.48
C GLY A 463 11.60 -13.12 10.83
N SER A 464 12.37 -12.43 11.66
CA SER A 464 13.29 -11.35 11.29
C SER A 464 14.72 -11.85 10.95
N GLY A 465 14.93 -13.17 10.93
CA GLY A 465 16.23 -13.80 10.70
C GLY A 465 16.74 -13.73 9.25
N SER A 466 18.02 -14.03 9.07
CA SER A 466 18.79 -13.87 7.81
C SER A 466 18.39 -14.78 6.64
N LEU A 467 17.34 -15.60 6.78
CA LEU A 467 16.85 -16.42 5.68
C LEU A 467 16.36 -15.50 4.56
N LYS A 468 17.11 -15.49 3.46
CA LYS A 468 16.77 -14.81 2.20
C LYS A 468 16.31 -15.85 1.16
N PRO A 469 15.26 -16.64 1.39
CA PRO A 469 14.80 -17.62 0.40
C PRO A 469 14.24 -16.93 -0.85
N PHE A 470 13.92 -15.63 -0.75
CA PHE A 470 13.29 -14.87 -1.81
C PHE A 470 14.29 -14.29 -2.80
N LYS A 471 14.84 -15.15 -3.66
CA LYS A 471 15.78 -14.76 -4.72
C LYS A 471 15.07 -14.31 -6.01
N THR A 472 13.82 -14.75 -6.23
CA THR A 472 13.06 -14.51 -7.47
C THR A 472 11.67 -13.96 -7.18
N ALA A 473 11.05 -13.31 -8.17
CA ALA A 473 9.67 -12.85 -8.01
C ALA A 473 8.68 -14.01 -7.83
N ALA A 474 8.92 -15.17 -8.45
CA ALA A 474 8.11 -16.37 -8.24
C ALA A 474 8.11 -16.81 -6.77
N SER A 475 9.25 -16.86 -6.10
CA SER A 475 9.29 -17.21 -4.67
C SER A 475 8.46 -16.25 -3.79
N GLN A 476 8.40 -14.96 -4.14
CA GLN A 476 7.52 -13.99 -3.48
C GLN A 476 6.04 -14.25 -3.81
N GLN A 477 5.72 -14.63 -5.05
CA GLN A 477 4.37 -15.05 -5.44
C GLN A 477 3.94 -16.31 -4.70
N GLY A 478 4.82 -17.30 -4.52
CA GLY A 478 4.55 -18.49 -3.73
C GLY A 478 4.22 -18.18 -2.28
N LEU A 479 4.97 -17.27 -1.65
CA LEU A 479 4.65 -16.81 -0.30
C LEU A 479 3.27 -16.17 -0.21
N LEU A 480 2.93 -15.30 -1.17
CA LEU A 480 1.61 -14.68 -1.23
C LEU A 480 0.49 -15.70 -1.46
N GLN A 481 0.79 -16.80 -2.17
CA GLN A 481 -0.16 -17.89 -2.37
C GLN A 481 -0.40 -18.66 -1.07
N ILE A 482 0.66 -19.01 -0.33
CA ILE A 482 0.54 -19.65 0.99
C ILE A 482 -0.30 -18.79 1.94
N VAL A 483 -0.05 -17.47 1.96
CA VAL A 483 -0.86 -16.55 2.77
C VAL A 483 -2.33 -16.57 2.35
N ARG A 484 -2.61 -16.59 1.04
CA ARG A 484 -3.97 -16.66 0.51
C ARG A 484 -4.67 -17.96 0.89
N ASP A 485 -4.00 -19.09 0.72
CA ASP A 485 -4.62 -20.41 0.90
C ASP A 485 -4.80 -20.78 2.37
N PHE A 486 -3.97 -20.24 3.26
CA PHE A 486 -4.01 -20.60 4.69
C PHE A 486 -4.28 -19.40 5.59
N CYS A 487 -3.41 -18.38 5.62
CA CYS A 487 -3.50 -17.30 6.59
C CYS A 487 -4.77 -16.44 6.47
N VAL A 488 -5.39 -16.36 5.28
CA VAL A 488 -6.68 -15.66 5.10
C VAL A 488 -7.82 -16.45 5.73
N HIS A 489 -7.74 -17.78 5.74
CA HIS A 489 -8.79 -18.68 6.19
C HIS A 489 -8.64 -19.12 7.66
N THR A 490 -7.49 -18.84 8.28
CA THR A 490 -7.25 -19.10 9.70
C THR A 490 -7.24 -17.82 10.50
N ASP A 491 -7.39 -17.93 11.83
CA ASP A 491 -7.17 -16.80 12.72
C ASP A 491 -5.67 -16.43 12.83
N SER A 492 -5.39 -15.36 13.58
CA SER A 492 -4.03 -14.89 13.82
C SER A 492 -3.20 -15.81 14.72
N LEU A 493 -3.84 -16.75 15.43
CA LEU A 493 -3.19 -17.78 16.23
C LEU A 493 -2.80 -19.02 15.40
N CYS A 494 -3.25 -19.10 14.14
CA CYS A 494 -3.13 -20.29 13.31
C CYS A 494 -3.87 -21.51 13.89
N THR A 495 -4.96 -21.30 14.63
CA THR A 495 -5.81 -22.39 15.14
C THR A 495 -6.29 -23.24 13.97
N ASP A 496 -6.11 -24.57 14.08
CA ASP A 496 -6.46 -25.58 13.07
C ASP A 496 -5.88 -25.33 11.66
N CYS A 497 -4.78 -24.59 11.56
CA CYS A 497 -4.11 -24.38 10.28
C CYS A 497 -3.40 -25.68 9.84
N PRO A 498 -3.68 -26.22 8.64
CA PRO A 498 -3.05 -27.46 8.18
C PRO A 498 -1.64 -27.26 7.60
N PHE A 499 -1.25 -26.02 7.31
CA PHE A 499 0.01 -25.72 6.63
C PHE A 499 1.27 -26.10 7.42
N PRO A 500 1.37 -25.86 8.75
CA PRO A 500 2.51 -26.33 9.54
C PRO A 500 2.74 -27.84 9.42
N ASP A 501 1.67 -28.65 9.36
CA ASP A 501 1.76 -30.11 9.26
C ASP A 501 2.18 -30.53 7.85
N TYR A 502 1.65 -29.88 6.81
CA TYR A 502 2.15 -30.04 5.44
C TYR A 502 3.66 -29.82 5.36
N VAL A 503 4.17 -28.71 5.92
CA VAL A 503 5.61 -28.41 5.90
C VAL A 503 6.41 -29.48 6.64
N ARG A 504 5.88 -30.11 7.69
CA ARG A 504 6.57 -31.22 8.38
C ARG A 504 6.56 -32.50 7.54
N ALA A 505 5.45 -32.81 6.88
CA ALA A 505 5.23 -34.06 6.17
C ALA A 505 5.96 -34.16 4.81
N VAL A 506 6.15 -33.04 4.12
CA VAL A 506 6.88 -32.99 2.85
C VAL A 506 8.34 -33.44 3.10
N GLN A 507 8.77 -34.55 2.49
CA GLN A 507 10.14 -35.06 2.64
C GLN A 507 11.12 -34.35 1.69
#